data_AF-A0A939F5Q4-F1
#
_entry.id   AF-A0A939F5Q4-F1
#
_cell.length_a   1.000
_cell.length_b   1.000
_cell.length_c   1.000
_cell.angle_alpha   90.00
_cell.angle_beta   90.00
_cell.angle_gamma   90.00
#
_symmetry.space_group_name_H-M   'P 1'
#
loop_
_entity.id
_entity.type
_entity.pdbx_description
1 polymer ?
#
loop_
_entity_poly.entity_id
_entity_poly.type
_entity_poly.pdbx_seq_one_letter_code
_entity_poly.pdbx_strand_id
1 'polypeptide(L)' 'MALARLAELHGVATSYSPSDDVTVQVPDTTVVAVLAALGVDASTPGAVRAALARGERAASGRL' A
#
# COMPACT_ATOMS: atom_id res chain seq x y z
N MET A 1 6.40 -5.00 6.88
CA MET A 1 5.13 -5.74 6.65
C MET A 1 4.73 -5.57 5.19
N ALA A 2 4.26 -6.63 4.53
CA ALA A 2 3.98 -6.63 3.07
C ALA A 2 3.00 -5.53 2.60
N LEU A 3 2.06 -5.11 3.45
CA LEU A 3 1.09 -4.05 3.15
C LEU A 3 1.77 -2.67 2.98
N ALA A 4 2.71 -2.31 3.85
CA ALA A 4 3.43 -1.04 3.75
C ALA A 4 4.25 -0.94 2.46
N ARG A 5 4.87 -2.05 2.06
CA ARG A 5 5.61 -2.15 0.78
C ARG A 5 4.71 -1.98 -0.44
N LEU A 6 3.48 -2.53 -0.38
CA LEU A 6 2.49 -2.37 -1.44
C LEU A 6 2.00 -0.92 -1.52
N ALA A 7 1.75 -0.29 -0.37
CA ALA A 7 1.34 1.11 -0.30
C ALA A 7 2.39 2.04 -0.91
N GLU A 8 3.68 1.87 -0.58
CA GLU A 8 4.79 2.64 -1.17
C GLU A 8 4.84 2.54 -2.70
N LEU A 9 4.66 1.34 -3.27
CA LEU A 9 4.65 1.12 -4.73
C LEU A 9 3.53 1.90 -5.44
N HIS A 10 2.43 2.18 -4.73
CA HIS A 10 1.28 2.91 -5.23
C HIS A 10 1.26 4.39 -4.79
N GLY A 11 2.29 4.87 -4.08
CA GLY A 11 2.36 6.24 -3.58
C GLY A 11 1.43 6.52 -2.39
N VAL A 12 0.98 5.50 -1.67
CA VAL A 12 0.13 5.63 -0.49
C VAL A 12 0.99 5.68 0.76
N ALA A 13 0.93 6.80 1.48
CA ALA A 13 1.62 6.94 2.76
C ALA A 13 0.91 6.10 3.84
N THR A 14 1.65 5.25 4.55
CA THR A 14 1.13 4.43 5.67
C THR A 14 1.25 5.11 7.02
N SER A 15 1.76 6.35 7.05
CA SER A 15 1.81 7.19 8.24
C SER A 15 1.79 8.66 7.83
N TYR A 16 1.29 9.52 8.70
CA TYR A 16 1.32 10.97 8.51
C TYR A 16 1.61 11.67 9.83
N SER A 17 2.16 12.89 9.74
CA SER A 17 2.50 13.71 10.90
C SER A 17 1.64 14.98 10.89
N PRO A 18 0.49 15.01 11.61
CA PRO A 18 -0.33 16.21 11.69
C PRO A 18 0.33 17.36 12.46
N SER A 19 1.34 17.06 13.27
CA SER A 19 2.21 18.02 13.96
C SER A 19 3.62 17.43 14.13
N ASP A 20 4.60 18.27 14.48
CA ASP A 20 6.04 17.91 14.50
C ASP A 20 6.37 16.74 15.44
N ASP A 21 5.62 16.56 16.53
CA ASP A 21 5.84 15.49 17.52
C ASP A 21 4.83 14.34 17.45
N VAL A 22 3.92 14.35 16.48
CA VAL A 22 2.85 13.34 16.39
C VAL A 22 2.97 12.59 15.08
N THR A 23 3.40 11.34 15.13
CA THR A 23 3.30 10.42 13.99
C THR A 23 2.11 9.49 14.17
N VAL A 24 1.16 9.56 13.26
CA VAL A 24 -0.02 8.68 13.24
C VAL A 24 0.21 7.57 12.22
N GLN A 25 0.13 6.32 12.68
CA GLN A 25 0.08 5.16 11.78
C GLN A 25 -1.32 5.05 11.18
N VAL A 26 -1.39 4.91 9.86
CA VAL A 26 -2.66 4.71 9.16
C VAL A 26 -3.13 3.28 9.42
N PRO A 27 -4.39 3.07 9.85
CA PRO A 27 -4.91 1.72 10.04
C PRO A 27 -4.86 0.89 8.75
N ASP A 28 -4.50 -0.39 8.85
CA ASP A 28 -4.41 -1.30 7.71
C ASP A 28 -5.69 -1.31 6.87
N THR A 29 -6.86 -1.23 7.51
CA THR A 29 -8.17 -1.14 6.82
C THR A 29 -8.31 0.08 5.93
N THR A 30 -7.73 1.21 6.33
CA THR A 30 -7.73 2.45 5.53
C THR A 30 -6.79 2.31 4.34
N VAL A 31 -5.61 1.74 4.55
CA VAL A 31 -4.65 1.46 3.46
C VAL A 31 -5.27 0.52 2.44
N VAL A 32 -5.97 -0.54 2.89
CA VAL A 32 -6.70 -1.47 2.01
C VAL A 32 -7.80 -0.76 1.23
N ALA A 33 -8.57 0.13 1.85
CA ALA A 33 -9.64 0.88 1.17
C ALA A 33 -9.07 1.84 0.11
N VAL A 34 -7.97 2.53 0.39
CA VAL A 34 -7.30 3.42 -0.57
C VAL A 34 -6.73 2.61 -1.74
N LEU A 35 -6.07 1.48 -1.46
CA LEU A 35 -5.58 0.58 -2.51
C LEU A 35 -6.73 0.04 -3.36
N ALA A 36 -7.86 -0.33 -2.75
CA ALA A 36 -9.04 -0.77 -3.47
C ALA A 36 -9.62 0.34 -4.38
N ALA A 37 -9.61 1.60 -3.93
CA ALA A 37 -10.01 2.75 -4.76
C ALA A 37 -9.06 2.97 -5.95
N LEU A 38 -7.78 2.59 -5.83
CA LEU A 38 -6.81 2.54 -6.92
C LEU A 38 -6.92 1.27 -7.79
N GLY A 39 -7.89 0.40 -7.52
CA GLY A 39 -8.10 -0.86 -8.25
C GLY A 39 -7.22 -2.03 -7.78
N VAL A 40 -6.62 -1.94 -6.59
CA VAL A 40 -5.71 -2.94 -6.02
C VAL A 40 -6.37 -3.66 -4.86
N ASP A 41 -6.64 -4.96 -5.01
CA ASP A 41 -7.15 -5.78 -3.91
C ASP A 41 -6.05 -6.12 -2.89
N ALA A 42 -6.22 -5.62 -1.68
CA ALA A 42 -5.37 -5.87 -0.52
C ALA A 42 -6.18 -6.42 0.68
N SER A 43 -7.40 -6.91 0.46
CA SER A 43 -8.34 -7.33 1.50
C SER A 43 -7.89 -8.55 2.33
N THR A 44 -6.93 -9.32 1.80
CA THR A 44 -6.39 -10.52 2.46
C THR A 44 -4.86 -10.59 2.28
N PRO A 45 -4.13 -11.32 3.16
CA PRO A 45 -2.69 -11.53 2.97
C PRO A 45 -2.34 -12.18 1.62
N GLY A 46 -3.22 -13.04 1.09
CA GLY A 46 -3.09 -13.63 -0.24
C GLY A 46 -3.21 -12.58 -1.35
N ALA A 47 -4.22 -11.71 -1.26
CA ALA A 47 -4.44 -10.61 -2.21
C ALA A 47 -3.26 -9.61 -2.21
N VAL A 48 -2.72 -9.26 -1.03
CA VAL A 48 -1.54 -8.38 -0.91
C VAL A 48 -0.34 -8.96 -1.65
N ARG A 49 -0.04 -10.27 -1.50
CA ARG A 49 1.08 -10.91 -2.22
C ARG A 49 0.86 -10.93 -3.73
N ALA A 50 -0.36 -11.20 -4.18
CA ALA A 50 -0.69 -11.20 -5.61
C ALA A 50 -0.61 -9.79 -6.22
N ALA A 51 -1.04 -8.77 -5.46
CA ALA A 51 -0.93 -7.36 -5.83
C ALA A 51 0.52 -6.91 -5.91
N LEU A 52 1.36 -7.26 -4.92
CA LEU A 52 2.80 -6.98 -4.94
C LEU A 52 3.47 -7.58 -6.17
N ALA A 53 3.26 -8.86 -6.45
CA ALA A 53 3.87 -9.53 -7.60
C ALA A 53 3.43 -8.91 -8.94
N ARG A 54 2.21 -8.36 -9.01
CA ARG A 54 1.71 -7.65 -10.19
C ARG A 54 2.30 -6.25 -10.31
N GLY A 55 2.45 -5.53 -9.20
CA GLY A 55 3.12 -4.23 -9.14
C GLY A 55 4.60 -4.31 -9.54
N GLU A 56 5.32 -5.32 -9.04
CA GLU A 56 6.73 -5.59 -9.39
C GLU A 56 6.89 -5.89 -10.88
N ARG A 57 6.03 -6.75 -11.46
CA ARG A 57 6.04 -7.02 -12.91
C ARG A 57 5.77 -5.76 -13.75
N ALA A 58 4.84 -4.91 -13.32
CA ALA A 58 4.55 -3.64 -13.99
C ALA A 58 5.68 -2.61 -13.85
N ALA A 59 6.45 -2.65 -12.75
CA ALA A 59 7.65 -1.83 -12.58
C ALA A 59 8.80 -2.32 -13.47
N SER A 60 9.07 -3.63 -13.51
CA SER A 60 10.13 -4.21 -14.35
C SER A 60 9.86 -4.08 -15.85
N GLY A 61 8.60 -4.06 -16.30
CA GLY A 61 8.25 -3.87 -17.71
C GLY A 61 8.32 -2.42 -18.22
N ARG A 62 8.64 -1.45 -17.34
CA ARG A 62 8.83 -0.03 -17.69
C ARG A 62 10.31 0.36 -17.87
N LEU A 63 11.23 -0.60 -17.74
CA LEU A 63 12.67 -0.47 -18.02
C LEU A 63 12.96 -0.94 -19.45
#